data_AF-A0A7U4P7A1-F1
#
_entry.id   AF-A0A7U4P7A1-F1
#
_cell.length_a   1.000
_cell.length_b   1.000
_cell.length_c   1.000
_cell.angle_alpha   90.00
_cell.angle_beta   90.00
_cell.angle_gamma   90.00
#
_symmetry.space_group_name_H-M   'P 1'
#
loop_
_entity.id
_entity.type
_entity.pdbx_description
1 polymer ?
#
loop_
_entity_poly.entity_id
_entity_poly.type
_entity_poly.pdbx_seq_one_letter_code
_entity_poly.pdbx_strand_id
1 'polypeptide(L)'
;MFELNKHYTREFIHTACGGNKQAFLPTKNGKVVAACLRTDLNPQAPDVIICDGSASARAAGKTLAGQGGTIPVFIKMETDAFRFVGLFAVSESLIAPLDYTPYVRNSGFTIGQVSRVLKMKRCE
;
A
#
# COMPACT_ATOMS: atom_id res chain seq x y z
N MET A 1 -10.54 -16.60 -0.03
CA MET A 1 -9.70 -16.03 -1.11
C MET A 1 -10.44 -14.82 -1.69
N PHE A 2 -9.74 -13.75 -2.06
CA PHE A 2 -10.37 -12.56 -2.65
C PHE A 2 -10.58 -12.74 -4.16
N GLU A 3 -11.66 -12.21 -4.68
CA GLU A 3 -12.01 -12.24 -6.11
C GLU A 3 -11.58 -10.94 -6.77
N LEU A 4 -10.90 -11.04 -7.92
CA LEU A 4 -10.40 -9.89 -8.65
C LEU A 4 -11.54 -8.94 -9.02
N ASN A 5 -11.31 -7.63 -8.85
CA ASN A 5 -12.27 -6.55 -9.08
C ASN A 5 -13.52 -6.54 -8.17
N LYS A 6 -13.63 -7.47 -7.21
CA LYS A 6 -14.70 -7.44 -6.22
C LYS A 6 -14.43 -6.39 -5.13
N HIS A 7 -15.51 -5.79 -4.64
CA HIS A 7 -15.47 -4.82 -3.55
C HIS A 7 -15.64 -5.51 -2.21
N TYR A 8 -14.84 -5.08 -1.24
CA TYR A 8 -14.87 -5.54 0.13
C TYR A 8 -14.91 -4.34 1.08
N THR A 9 -15.57 -4.51 2.22
CA THR A 9 -15.55 -3.51 3.28
C THR A 9 -14.22 -3.51 4.01
N ARG A 10 -13.89 -2.40 4.67
CA ARG A 10 -12.65 -2.34 5.45
C ARG A 10 -12.66 -3.34 6.60
N GLU A 11 -13.84 -3.60 7.16
CA GLU A 11 -14.09 -4.60 8.20
C GLU A 11 -13.83 -6.02 7.69
N PHE A 12 -14.35 -6.37 6.52
CA PHE A 12 -14.12 -7.70 5.93
C PHE A 12 -12.63 -7.95 5.68
N ILE A 13 -11.91 -6.96 5.13
CA ILE A 13 -10.47 -7.06 4.90
C ILE A 13 -9.71 -7.24 6.22
N HIS A 14 -10.12 -6.52 7.27
CA HIS A 14 -9.54 -6.67 8.60
C HIS A 14 -9.78 -8.07 9.18
N THR A 15 -10.99 -8.60 9.09
CA THR A 15 -11.29 -9.96 9.57
C THR A 15 -10.50 -11.02 8.80
N ALA A 16 -10.36 -10.85 7.48
CA ALA A 16 -9.67 -11.81 6.62
C ALA A 16 -8.14 -11.75 6.73
N CYS A 17 -7.53 -10.56 6.73
CA CYS A 17 -6.07 -10.37 6.74
C CYS A 17 -5.50 -10.10 8.14
N GLY A 18 -6.30 -9.47 9.00
CA GLY A 18 -5.91 -8.95 10.30
C GLY A 18 -5.25 -7.56 10.25
N GLY A 19 -4.48 -7.26 11.31
CA GLY A 19 -3.75 -6.01 11.47
C GLY A 19 -4.62 -4.78 11.74
N ASN A 20 -4.04 -3.59 11.79
CA ASN A 20 -4.78 -2.37 12.14
C ASN A 20 -5.80 -1.98 11.04
N LYS A 21 -7.07 -1.75 11.42
CA LYS A 21 -8.17 -1.36 10.51
C LYS A 21 -8.02 0.03 9.88
N GLN A 22 -7.31 0.94 10.51
CA GLN A 22 -7.14 2.32 10.02
C GLN A 22 -5.89 2.48 9.14
N ALA A 23 -4.89 1.61 9.30
CA ALA A 23 -3.68 1.68 8.52
C ALA A 23 -3.92 1.33 7.04
N PHE A 24 -3.26 2.06 6.14
CA PHE A 24 -3.22 1.75 4.71
C PHE A 24 -2.32 0.53 4.42
N LEU A 25 -1.33 0.26 5.28
CA LEU A 25 -0.55 -0.97 5.32
C LEU A 25 -0.77 -1.67 6.66
N PRO A 26 -1.90 -2.40 6.84
CA PRO A 26 -2.14 -3.16 8.06
C PRO A 26 -1.01 -4.15 8.36
N THR A 27 -0.54 -4.15 9.61
CA THR A 27 0.49 -5.07 10.09
C THR A 27 -0.06 -6.02 11.14
N LYS A 28 0.33 -7.30 11.06
CA LYS A 28 0.04 -8.35 12.04
C LYS A 28 1.31 -9.16 12.27
N ASN A 29 1.67 -9.40 13.54
CA ASN A 29 2.86 -10.16 13.93
C ASN A 29 4.16 -9.65 13.24
N GLY A 30 4.31 -8.33 13.14
CA GLY A 30 5.48 -7.69 12.54
C GLY A 30 5.55 -7.75 11.01
N LYS A 31 4.51 -8.23 10.31
CA LYS A 31 4.44 -8.27 8.85
C LYS A 31 3.26 -7.46 8.32
N VAL A 32 3.41 -6.82 7.17
CA VAL A 32 2.33 -6.24 6.39
C VAL A 32 1.52 -7.35 5.74
N VAL A 33 0.21 -7.33 5.97
CA VAL A 33 -0.72 -8.40 5.54
C VAL A 33 -1.63 -8.01 4.39
N ALA A 34 -1.75 -6.72 4.09
CA ALA A 34 -2.48 -6.19 2.94
C ALA A 34 -2.02 -4.75 2.64
N ALA A 35 -2.41 -4.22 1.48
CA ALA A 35 -2.34 -2.79 1.18
C ALA A 35 -3.73 -2.27 0.83
N CYS A 36 -4.22 -1.29 1.59
CA CYS A 36 -5.49 -0.60 1.39
C CYS A 36 -5.19 0.84 0.95
N LEU A 37 -5.05 1.04 -0.36
CA LEU A 37 -4.53 2.26 -0.95
C LEU A 37 -5.66 3.22 -1.34
N ARG A 38 -5.37 4.52 -1.31
CA ARG A 38 -6.24 5.54 -1.88
C ARG A 38 -5.54 6.16 -3.08
N THR A 39 -6.26 6.37 -4.17
CA THR A 39 -5.73 6.90 -5.44
C THR A 39 -5.31 8.36 -5.35
N ASP A 40 -5.93 9.16 -4.48
CA ASP A 40 -5.52 10.55 -4.23
C ASP A 40 -4.13 10.66 -3.57
N LEU A 41 -3.76 9.66 -2.78
CA LEU A 41 -2.42 9.57 -2.15
C LEU A 41 -1.44 8.71 -2.95
N ASN A 42 -1.95 7.78 -3.76
CA ASN A 42 -1.18 6.83 -4.54
C ASN A 42 -1.74 6.80 -5.98
N PRO A 43 -1.46 7.83 -6.79
CA PRO A 43 -2.03 7.96 -8.15
C PRO A 43 -1.61 6.82 -9.08
N GLN A 44 -0.47 6.17 -8.79
CA GLN A 44 0.08 5.04 -9.54
C GLN A 44 -0.14 3.69 -8.85
N ALA A 45 -1.06 3.63 -7.87
CA ALA A 45 -1.47 2.34 -7.32
C ALA A 45 -2.13 1.47 -8.40
N PRO A 46 -1.93 0.14 -8.37
CA PRO A 46 -1.20 -0.64 -7.37
C PRO A 46 0.31 -0.78 -7.64
N ASP A 47 0.80 -0.34 -8.80
CA ASP A 47 2.19 -0.54 -9.22
C ASP A 47 3.20 0.25 -8.38
N VAL A 48 2.73 1.33 -7.74
CA VAL A 48 3.54 2.15 -6.85
C VAL A 48 2.77 2.46 -5.56
N ILE A 49 3.46 2.31 -4.42
CA ILE A 49 2.97 2.73 -3.09
C ILE A 49 3.89 3.81 -2.54
N ILE A 50 3.30 4.95 -2.17
CA ILE A 50 3.98 6.08 -1.56
C ILE A 50 3.79 5.99 -0.04
N CYS A 51 4.90 5.96 0.69
CA CYS A 51 4.89 6.02 2.14
C CYS A 51 5.31 7.43 2.58
N ASP A 52 4.45 8.11 3.35
CA ASP A 52 4.76 9.42 3.90
C ASP A 52 5.77 9.36 5.06
N GLY A 53 6.10 10.53 5.61
CA GLY A 53 7.05 10.73 6.70
C GLY A 53 6.52 10.33 8.07
N SER A 54 5.24 9.94 8.19
CA SER A 54 4.69 9.52 9.48
C SER A 54 5.40 8.27 9.98
N ALA A 55 5.55 8.16 11.30
CA ALA A 55 6.26 7.03 11.92
C ALA A 55 5.62 5.68 11.53
N SER A 56 4.29 5.64 11.43
CA SER A 56 3.53 4.45 11.03
C SER A 56 3.75 4.07 9.57
N ALA A 57 3.66 5.01 8.63
CA ALA A 57 3.91 4.73 7.21
C ALA A 57 5.36 4.35 6.95
N ARG A 58 6.31 5.04 7.58
CA ARG A 58 7.75 4.75 7.46
C ARG A 58 8.07 3.34 7.96
N ALA A 59 7.53 2.96 9.12
CA ALA A 59 7.71 1.62 9.66
C ALA A 59 7.08 0.55 8.77
N ALA A 60 5.82 0.74 8.37
CA ALA A 60 5.11 -0.23 7.51
C ALA A 60 5.76 -0.37 6.13
N GLY A 61 6.19 0.73 5.51
CA GLY A 61 6.90 0.72 4.23
C GLY A 61 8.26 0.03 4.31
N LYS A 62 9.00 0.22 5.41
CA LYS A 62 10.26 -0.51 5.68
C LYS A 62 9.99 -2.01 5.84
N THR A 63 8.96 -2.38 6.60
CA THR A 63 8.57 -3.79 6.79
C THR A 63 8.17 -4.43 5.47
N LEU A 64 7.30 -3.79 4.68
CA LEU A 64 6.85 -4.31 3.39
C LEU A 64 8.03 -4.53 2.42
N ALA A 65 8.97 -3.58 2.37
CA ALA A 65 10.17 -3.71 1.55
C ALA A 65 11.07 -4.89 1.95
N GLY A 66 11.14 -5.21 3.24
CA GLY A 66 12.04 -6.25 3.76
C GLY A 66 11.42 -7.64 3.93
N GLN A 67 10.10 -7.75 4.08
CA GLN A 67 9.46 -9.02 4.44
C GLN A 67 9.42 -10.05 3.31
N GLY A 68 9.46 -9.59 2.05
CA GLY A 68 9.25 -10.42 0.87
C GLY A 68 7.84 -11.04 0.78
N GLY A 69 7.62 -11.82 -0.29
CA GLY A 69 6.34 -12.47 -0.55
C GLY A 69 5.27 -11.52 -1.10
N THR A 70 4.07 -12.09 -1.30
CA THR A 70 2.94 -11.39 -1.90
C THR A 70 1.94 -10.92 -0.86
N ILE A 71 1.42 -9.71 -1.03
CA ILE A 71 0.29 -9.18 -0.24
C ILE A 71 -0.91 -8.89 -1.13
N PRO A 72 -2.15 -9.06 -0.62
CA PRO A 72 -3.33 -8.59 -1.30
C PRO A 72 -3.38 -7.06 -1.31
N VAL A 73 -3.66 -6.49 -2.49
CA VAL A 73 -3.79 -5.05 -2.68
C VAL A 73 -5.24 -4.69 -2.99
N PHE A 74 -5.70 -3.64 -2.33
CA PHE A 74 -7.04 -3.10 -2.44
C PHE A 74 -6.98 -1.59 -2.71
N ILE A 75 -7.83 -1.12 -3.62
CA ILE A 75 -7.97 0.30 -3.93
C ILE A 75 -9.29 0.80 -3.36
N LYS A 76 -9.24 1.86 -2.54
CA LYS A 76 -10.42 2.52 -2.00
C LYS A 76 -11.21 3.17 -3.15
N MET A 77 -12.45 2.74 -3.31
CA MET A 77 -13.41 3.31 -4.26
C MET A 77 -14.32 4.31 -3.55
N GLU A 78 -14.81 3.94 -2.35
CA GLU A 78 -15.68 4.76 -1.51
C GLU A 78 -15.34 4.59 -0.02
N THR A 79 -16.06 5.25 0.89
CA THR A 79 -15.78 5.26 2.33
C THR A 79 -15.60 3.86 2.92
N ASP A 80 -16.40 2.88 2.50
CA ASP A 80 -16.32 1.48 2.95
C ASP A 80 -16.32 0.47 1.79
N ALA A 81 -15.81 0.88 0.62
CA ALA A 81 -15.70 0.00 -0.55
C ALA A 81 -14.26 -0.02 -1.07
N PHE A 82 -13.62 -1.17 -0.96
CA PHE A 82 -12.24 -1.41 -1.40
C PHE A 82 -12.22 -2.51 -2.46
N ARG A 83 -11.80 -2.15 -3.67
CA ARG A 83 -11.71 -3.09 -4.79
C ARG A 83 -10.42 -3.91 -4.68
N PHE A 84 -10.52 -5.23 -4.65
CA PHE A 84 -9.35 -6.10 -4.73
C PHE A 84 -8.77 -6.08 -6.14
N VAL A 85 -7.48 -5.78 -6.28
CA VAL A 85 -6.80 -5.66 -7.59
C VAL A 85 -5.74 -6.73 -7.83
N GLY A 86 -5.53 -7.62 -6.86
CA GLY A 86 -4.64 -8.77 -7.00
C GLY A 86 -3.62 -8.90 -5.88
N LEU A 87 -2.73 -9.88 -6.04
CA LEU A 87 -1.58 -10.09 -5.17
C LEU A 87 -0.37 -9.41 -5.78
N PHE A 88 0.40 -8.71 -4.95
CA PHE A 88 1.60 -8.00 -5.39
C PHE A 88 2.76 -8.26 -4.44
N ALA A 89 3.96 -8.35 -5.00
CA ALA A 89 5.21 -8.35 -4.26
C ALA A 89 5.97 -7.04 -4.50
N VAL A 90 6.77 -6.62 -3.53
CA VAL A 90 7.70 -5.49 -3.73
C VAL A 90 8.78 -5.93 -4.70
N SER A 91 8.94 -5.18 -5.79
CA SER A 91 10.04 -5.38 -6.74
C SER A 91 11.22 -4.47 -6.44
N GLU A 92 10.96 -3.25 -5.95
CA GLU A 92 12.00 -2.25 -5.70
C GLU A 92 11.58 -1.29 -4.57
N SER A 93 12.56 -0.74 -3.86
CA SER A 93 12.32 0.20 -2.78
C SER A 93 13.23 1.42 -2.88
N LEU A 94 12.65 2.57 -3.20
CA LEU A 94 13.35 3.84 -3.35
C LEU A 94 13.34 4.60 -2.03
N ILE A 95 14.52 5.04 -1.58
CA ILE A 95 14.74 5.75 -0.31
C ILE A 95 15.47 7.09 -0.47
N ALA A 96 15.82 7.47 -1.70
CA ALA A 96 16.49 8.72 -2.00
C ALA A 96 15.47 9.75 -2.52
N PRO A 97 15.41 10.97 -1.94
CA PRO A 97 14.39 11.98 -2.28
C PRO A 97 14.32 12.39 -3.76
N LEU A 98 15.46 12.38 -4.48
CA LEU A 98 15.52 12.77 -5.89
C LEU A 98 14.69 11.84 -6.78
N ASP A 99 14.54 10.59 -6.39
CA ASP A 99 13.83 9.56 -7.15
C ASP A 99 12.31 9.64 -6.98
N TYR A 100 11.79 10.46 -6.06
CA TYR A 100 10.35 10.53 -5.76
C TYR A 100 9.57 11.39 -6.76
N THR A 101 10.26 12.31 -7.44
CA THR A 101 9.67 13.33 -8.33
C THR A 101 8.60 12.79 -9.30
N PRO A 102 8.81 11.69 -10.05
CA PRO A 102 7.79 11.18 -10.96
C PRO A 102 6.59 10.57 -10.24
N TYR A 103 6.76 10.05 -9.03
CA TYR A 103 5.72 9.34 -8.27
C TYR A 103 4.84 10.28 -7.43
N VAL A 104 5.42 11.37 -6.96
CA VAL A 104 4.70 12.37 -6.15
C VAL A 104 3.79 13.25 -7.01
N ARG A 105 4.01 13.27 -8.33
CA ARG A 105 3.16 14.00 -9.28
C ARG A 105 1.71 13.52 -9.17
N ASN A 106 0.79 14.44 -8.89
CA ASN A 106 -0.64 14.20 -8.65
C ASN A 106 -0.97 13.38 -7.40
N SER A 107 0.00 13.17 -6.50
CA SER A 107 -0.29 12.69 -5.15
C SER A 107 -0.65 13.86 -4.25
N GLY A 108 -1.39 13.58 -3.17
CA GLY A 108 -1.62 14.55 -2.09
C GLY A 108 -0.37 14.89 -1.26
N PHE A 109 0.81 14.36 -1.60
CA PHE A 109 2.06 14.58 -0.88
C PHE A 109 3.00 15.53 -1.61
N THR A 110 3.88 16.17 -0.85
CA THR A 110 5.08 16.84 -1.37
C THR A 110 6.30 15.94 -1.24
N ILE A 111 7.37 16.20 -2.01
CA ILE A 111 8.61 15.39 -1.98
C ILE A 111 9.18 15.28 -0.55
N GLY A 112 9.17 16.38 0.22
CA GLY A 112 9.68 16.40 1.59
C GLY A 112 8.82 15.62 2.60
N GLN A 113 7.55 15.32 2.25
CA GLN A 113 6.67 14.48 3.07
C GLN A 113 6.82 12.99 2.77
N VAL A 114 7.52 12.59 1.71
CA VAL A 114 7.67 11.18 1.34
C VAL A 114 8.91 10.59 1.99
N SER A 115 8.74 9.45 2.66
CA SER A 115 9.85 8.72 3.27
C SER A 115 10.37 7.58 2.40
N ARG A 116 9.53 7.01 1.54
CA ARG A 116 9.85 5.85 0.70
C ARG A 116 8.83 5.70 -0.43
N VAL A 117 9.29 5.20 -1.57
CA VAL A 117 8.42 4.73 -2.66
C VAL A 117 8.70 3.24 -2.88
N LEU A 118 7.64 2.42 -2.93
CA LEU A 118 7.72 1.00 -3.23
C LEU A 118 7.18 0.76 -4.63
N LYS A 119 7.98 0.12 -5.48
CA LYS A 119 7.48 -0.45 -6.73
C LYS A 119 6.97 -1.85 -6.45
N MET A 120 5.80 -2.13 -6.98
CA MET A 120 5.09 -3.38 -6.80
C MET A 120 5.04 -4.10 -8.15
N LYS A 121 5.12 -5.42 -8.10
CA LYS A 121 4.89 -6.30 -9.26
C LYS A 121 3.74 -7.24 -8.93
N ARG A 122 2.79 -7.33 -9.85
CA ARG A 122 1.69 -8.29 -9.75
C ARG A 122 2.21 -9.71 -9.80
N CYS A 123 1.68 -10.56 -8.94
CA CYS A 123 1.95 -12.00 -8.93
C CYS A 123 0.70 -12.74 -9.39
N GLU A 124 0.90 -13.74 -10.26
CA GLU A 124 -0.14 -14.61 -10.80
C GLU A 124 -0.54 -15.72 -9.81
#